data_AF-A0A2E2B7D8-F1
#
_entry.id   AF-A0A2E2B7D8-F1
#
_cell.length_a   1.000
_cell.length_b   1.000
_cell.length_c   1.000
_cell.angle_alpha   90.00
_cell.angle_beta   90.00
_cell.angle_gamma   90.00
#
_symmetry.space_group_name_H-M   'P 1'
#
loop_
_entity.id
_entity.type
_entity.pdbx_description
1 polymer ?
#
loop_
_entity_poly.entity_id
_entity_poly.type
_entity_poly.pdbx_seq_one_letter_code
_entity_poly.pdbx_strand_id
1 'polypeptide(L)'
;MQMNQIRRCSIGGLLFSVALLSLVMVGCDRKPQEASAAQEDRPSPSLLNEALPLEQEKVVLQHFKPSPMQANEFDHVVSPTRSSREIFLHCVNVEKGPVIDGVGLDEVWSVATPIQTLDYSSQRPLTLTAIHDNARIYIRVSYPDQAPSLTHKSWHWNESESYYTQGMDREDMFVIKWSMQGLDAPIALRDAQPHVADIWFWKACRTNPGGYWDDKRHEVTTESVEKSLELKAPNGTVGYLRRIGDQGKQAYAELFPSSFIEPYLPRYTESMPTQSRADIQGKGVWLNGQWTLECQRLLKTGNDDDLQFEPGQQYLFGVACYEMAGTSANPEYSQPLYRTGDVFDRLILVIE
;
A
#
# COMPACT_ATOMS: atom_id res chain seq x y z
N MET A 1 50.10 -48.54 -43.35
CA MET A 1 48.67 -48.37 -43.70
C MET A 1 48.30 -46.93 -43.40
N GLN A 2 48.43 -45.93 -44.26
CA GLN A 2 48.17 -45.77 -45.69
C GLN A 2 46.67 -45.81 -46.09
N MET A 3 46.16 -44.60 -46.39
CA MET A 3 45.21 -44.18 -47.44
C MET A 3 43.72 -44.60 -47.41
N ASN A 4 42.83 -43.58 -47.42
CA ASN A 4 42.03 -43.14 -48.59
C ASN A 4 41.34 -41.78 -48.27
N GLN A 5 41.77 -40.64 -48.84
CA GLN A 5 41.25 -39.93 -50.06
C GLN A 5 39.72 -39.76 -50.09
N ILE A 6 39.13 -38.56 -49.87
CA ILE A 6 38.98 -37.34 -50.71
C ILE A 6 38.36 -37.55 -52.11
N ARG A 7 37.13 -37.03 -52.32
CA ARG A 7 36.63 -36.22 -53.48
C ARG A 7 35.38 -35.43 -53.01
N ARG A 8 35.40 -34.09 -52.91
CA ARG A 8 35.15 -33.02 -53.92
C ARG A 8 33.74 -32.97 -54.51
N CYS A 9 33.01 -31.89 -54.17
CA CYS A 9 32.07 -31.10 -55.00
C CYS A 9 31.53 -29.98 -54.09
N SER A 10 31.24 -28.74 -54.48
CA SER A 10 31.67 -27.83 -55.54
C SER A 10 31.35 -26.43 -55.01
N ILE A 11 32.15 -25.45 -55.39
CA ILE A 11 31.99 -24.04 -55.08
C ILE A 11 30.90 -23.43 -55.97
N GLY A 12 30.13 -22.51 -55.40
CA GLY A 12 29.28 -21.52 -56.06
C GLY A 12 28.42 -20.90 -54.97
N GLY A 13 28.49 -19.62 -54.61
CA GLY A 13 28.87 -18.43 -55.35
C GLY A 13 27.81 -17.39 -55.00
N LEU A 14 28.22 -16.34 -54.27
CA LEU A 14 27.63 -15.01 -54.14
C LEU A 14 26.12 -14.82 -54.47
N LEU A 15 25.37 -14.23 -53.53
CA LEU A 15 24.96 -12.83 -53.64
C LEU A 15 24.37 -12.31 -52.33
N PHE A 16 25.03 -11.30 -51.78
CA PHE A 16 24.53 -10.41 -50.74
C PHE A 16 23.24 -9.74 -51.21
N SER A 17 22.16 -9.84 -50.44
CA SER A 17 21.02 -8.90 -50.55
C SER A 17 21.13 -7.91 -49.39
N VAL A 18 21.63 -6.72 -49.71
CA VAL A 18 21.56 -5.53 -48.87
C VAL A 18 20.14 -5.00 -49.01
N ALA A 19 19.30 -5.18 -48.00
CA ALA A 19 18.02 -4.50 -47.91
C ALA A 19 18.27 -3.04 -47.50
N LEU A 20 18.22 -2.16 -48.50
CA LEU A 20 18.25 -0.72 -48.37
C LEU A 20 16.89 -0.28 -47.79
N LEU A 21 16.82 0.00 -46.48
CA LEU A 21 15.64 0.65 -45.90
C LEU A 21 15.81 2.16 -46.04
N SER A 22 15.14 2.72 -47.04
CA SER A 22 15.11 4.15 -47.33
C SER A 22 14.35 4.90 -46.22
N LEU A 23 15.09 5.75 -45.53
CA LEU A 23 14.61 6.75 -44.58
C LEU A 23 13.80 7.83 -45.34
N VAL A 24 12.49 7.91 -45.11
CA VAL A 24 11.68 9.06 -45.55
C VAL A 24 11.52 10.00 -44.36
N MET A 25 12.34 11.05 -44.36
CA MET A 25 12.19 12.21 -43.48
C MET A 25 11.13 13.14 -44.06
N VAL A 26 9.91 13.11 -43.51
CA VAL A 26 8.94 14.21 -43.68
C VAL A 26 9.18 15.21 -42.55
N GLY A 27 9.91 16.26 -42.88
CA GLY A 27 9.92 17.48 -42.09
C GLY A 27 8.63 18.25 -42.30
N CYS A 28 7.96 18.60 -41.20
CA CYS A 28 7.03 19.71 -41.13
C CYS A 28 7.32 20.47 -39.85
N ASP A 29 8.08 21.55 -40.00
CA ASP A 29 8.27 22.61 -39.01
C ASP A 29 6.90 23.15 -38.55
N ARG A 30 6.63 23.08 -37.25
CA ARG A 30 5.64 23.94 -36.59
C ARG A 30 6.27 24.58 -35.37
N LYS A 31 6.59 25.87 -35.53
CA LYS A 31 6.94 26.80 -34.46
C LYS A 31 5.80 26.89 -33.43
N PRO A 32 6.07 27.07 -32.13
CA PRO A 32 5.05 27.39 -31.14
C PRO A 32 4.48 28.79 -31.40
N GLN A 33 3.16 28.86 -31.43
CA GLN A 33 2.39 30.09 -31.62
C GLN A 33 2.24 30.77 -30.26
N GLU A 34 2.86 31.94 -30.11
CA GLU A 34 2.68 32.85 -28.98
C GLU A 34 1.23 33.36 -28.98
N ALA A 35 0.50 33.07 -27.90
CA ALA A 35 -0.81 33.63 -27.66
C ALA A 35 -0.66 35.06 -27.11
N SER A 36 -0.94 36.04 -27.97
CA SER A 36 -1.11 37.44 -27.59
C SER A 36 -2.42 37.58 -26.79
N ALA A 37 -2.32 37.92 -25.51
CA ALA A 37 -3.47 38.34 -24.71
C ALA A 37 -3.56 39.87 -24.70
N ALA A 38 -4.73 40.37 -25.08
CA ALA A 38 -5.07 41.78 -25.13
C ALA A 38 -5.02 42.44 -23.75
N GLN A 39 -4.52 43.67 -23.76
CA GLN A 39 -4.42 44.58 -22.63
C GLN A 39 -5.74 45.36 -22.51
N GLU A 40 -6.53 45.07 -21.48
CA GLU A 40 -7.69 45.90 -21.09
C GLU A 40 -7.44 46.51 -19.71
N ASP A 41 -7.59 47.83 -19.66
CA ASP A 41 -7.46 48.71 -18.50
C ASP A 41 -8.35 48.30 -17.32
N ARG A 42 -7.75 48.22 -16.12
CA ARG A 42 -8.47 48.36 -14.85
C ARG A 42 -7.73 49.31 -13.90
N PRO A 43 -8.43 50.23 -13.22
CA PRO A 43 -7.81 51.27 -12.42
C PRO A 43 -7.28 50.74 -11.09
N SER A 44 -6.14 51.27 -10.67
CA SER A 44 -5.48 50.97 -9.40
C SER A 44 -6.24 51.54 -8.19
N PRO A 45 -6.46 50.76 -7.12
CA PRO A 45 -6.74 51.30 -5.79
C PRO A 45 -5.45 51.33 -4.96
N SER A 46 -5.00 52.55 -4.66
CA SER A 46 -3.98 52.84 -3.66
C SER A 46 -4.55 52.71 -2.26
N LEU A 47 -4.05 51.79 -1.42
CA LEU A 47 -4.13 51.90 0.04
C LEU A 47 -2.91 51.26 0.71
N LEU A 48 -2.10 52.13 1.31
CA LEU A 48 -1.35 52.00 2.57
C LEU A 48 -0.90 50.59 3.01
N ASN A 49 0.40 50.32 2.89
CA ASN A 49 1.10 49.32 3.69
C ASN A 49 2.05 50.03 4.67
N GLU A 50 1.60 50.22 5.91
CA GLU A 50 2.52 50.33 7.04
C GLU A 50 2.97 48.90 7.40
N ALA A 51 4.21 48.57 7.09
CA ALA A 51 4.79 47.28 7.42
C ALA A 51 5.12 47.22 8.92
N LEU A 52 4.34 46.44 9.67
CA LEU A 52 4.75 45.96 10.99
C LEU A 52 5.90 44.95 10.81
N PRO A 53 6.95 44.98 11.64
CA PRO A 53 8.03 44.01 11.55
C PRO A 53 7.50 42.61 11.92
N LEU A 54 7.56 41.68 10.96
CA LEU A 54 7.44 40.25 11.24
C LEU A 54 8.66 39.84 12.09
N GLU A 55 8.45 39.67 13.39
CA GLU A 55 9.36 38.87 14.21
C GLU A 55 9.42 37.47 13.59
N GLN A 56 10.58 37.14 13.03
CA GLN A 56 10.88 35.79 12.58
C GLN A 56 10.93 34.88 13.82
N GLU A 57 9.81 34.23 14.13
CA GLU A 57 9.84 33.04 14.97
C GLU A 57 10.80 32.04 14.31
N LYS A 58 11.95 31.82 14.95
CA LYS A 58 12.82 30.69 14.62
C LYS A 58 12.00 29.42 14.85
N VAL A 59 11.47 28.86 13.76
CA VAL A 59 10.97 27.49 13.73
C VAL A 59 12.12 26.60 14.20
N VAL A 60 12.03 26.11 15.43
CA VAL A 60 12.90 25.04 15.91
C VAL A 60 12.52 23.83 15.08
N LEU A 61 13.29 23.55 14.03
CA LEU A 61 13.17 22.30 13.28
C LEU A 61 13.37 21.17 14.30
N GLN A 62 12.29 20.47 14.64
CA GLN A 62 12.42 19.24 15.41
C GLN A 62 13.23 18.26 14.56
N HIS A 63 14.36 17.81 15.09
CA HIS A 63 15.21 16.84 14.40
C HIS A 63 14.42 15.55 14.19
N PHE A 64 14.32 15.09 12.94
CA PHE A 64 13.67 13.83 12.60
C PHE A 64 14.45 12.66 13.19
N LYS A 65 13.72 11.69 13.77
CA LYS A 65 14.29 10.45 14.30
C LYS A 65 13.51 9.25 13.76
N PRO A 66 14.19 8.25 13.17
CA PRO A 66 13.55 6.99 12.81
C PRO A 66 12.91 6.32 14.04
N SER A 67 11.80 5.63 13.83
CA SER A 67 11.16 4.80 14.84
C SER A 67 12.15 3.73 15.30
N PRO A 68 12.31 3.51 16.61
CA PRO A 68 13.20 2.49 17.11
C PRO A 68 12.64 1.10 16.80
N MET A 69 13.52 0.10 16.82
CA MET A 69 13.09 -1.30 16.88
C MET A 69 12.39 -1.56 18.22
N GLN A 70 11.27 -2.28 18.18
CA GLN A 70 10.55 -2.71 19.38
C GLN A 70 11.25 -3.94 19.96
N ALA A 71 12.04 -3.75 21.01
CA ALA A 71 12.85 -4.84 21.57
C ALA A 71 11.97 -6.00 22.09
N ASN A 72 12.23 -7.21 21.61
CA ASN A 72 11.51 -8.45 21.95
C ASN A 72 10.04 -8.47 21.49
N GLU A 73 9.65 -7.61 20.54
CA GLU A 73 8.34 -7.66 19.91
C GLU A 73 8.42 -8.44 18.59
N PHE A 74 7.98 -9.69 18.63
CA PHE A 74 7.77 -10.56 17.45
C PHE A 74 8.98 -10.68 16.51
N ASP A 75 10.14 -11.12 17.01
CA ASP A 75 11.34 -11.34 16.16
C ASP A 75 11.17 -12.44 15.09
N HIS A 76 10.17 -13.30 15.27
CA HIS A 76 9.85 -14.42 14.40
C HIS A 76 8.34 -14.66 14.34
N VAL A 77 7.89 -15.33 13.27
CA VAL A 77 6.48 -15.69 13.12
C VAL A 77 6.06 -16.59 14.28
N VAL A 78 5.01 -16.17 14.98
CA VAL A 78 4.48 -16.84 16.16
C VAL A 78 3.61 -18.02 15.73
N SER A 79 3.83 -19.18 16.34
CA SER A 79 3.03 -20.37 16.06
C SER A 79 1.56 -20.15 16.45
N PRO A 80 0.59 -20.64 15.64
CA PRO A 80 -0.82 -20.51 15.94
C PRO A 80 -1.19 -20.98 17.35
N THR A 81 -1.87 -20.13 18.10
CA THR A 81 -2.36 -20.47 19.45
C THR A 81 -3.68 -21.27 19.41
N ARG A 82 -4.33 -21.27 18.25
CA ARG A 82 -5.53 -22.05 17.95
C ARG A 82 -5.62 -22.35 16.45
N SER A 83 -6.51 -23.27 16.07
CA SER A 83 -6.91 -23.43 14.68
C SER A 83 -7.67 -22.19 14.16
N SER A 84 -7.54 -21.94 12.87
CA SER A 84 -8.34 -20.94 12.16
C SER A 84 -9.83 -21.30 12.18
N ARG A 85 -10.67 -20.29 12.09
CA ARG A 85 -12.13 -20.41 12.17
C ARG A 85 -12.79 -19.57 11.09
N GLU A 86 -14.05 -19.86 10.83
CA GLU A 86 -14.94 -18.95 10.11
C GLU A 86 -15.64 -18.01 11.12
N ILE A 87 -15.62 -16.71 10.85
CA ILE A 87 -16.16 -15.67 11.73
C ILE A 87 -16.96 -14.67 10.90
N PHE A 88 -18.19 -14.37 11.33
CA PHE A 88 -19.07 -13.42 10.66
C PHE A 88 -18.97 -12.04 11.32
N LEU A 89 -18.58 -11.03 10.54
CA LEU A 89 -18.64 -9.62 10.90
C LEU A 89 -19.93 -9.02 10.37
N HIS A 90 -20.89 -8.80 11.26
CA HIS A 90 -22.15 -8.14 10.93
C HIS A 90 -21.94 -6.64 10.78
N CYS A 91 -22.29 -6.12 9.61
CA CYS A 91 -22.22 -4.71 9.25
C CYS A 91 -23.63 -4.15 9.31
N VAL A 92 -23.96 -3.49 10.42
CA VAL A 92 -25.31 -3.04 10.74
C VAL A 92 -25.59 -1.70 10.05
N ASN A 93 -26.82 -1.50 9.58
CA ASN A 93 -27.27 -0.23 9.01
C ASN A 93 -27.38 0.86 10.09
N VAL A 94 -26.91 2.07 9.77
CA VAL A 94 -27.04 3.27 10.60
C VAL A 94 -27.51 4.46 9.75
N GLU A 95 -28.17 5.42 10.38
CA GLU A 95 -28.61 6.65 9.69
C GLU A 95 -27.45 7.55 9.29
N LYS A 96 -26.40 7.60 10.12
CA LYS A 96 -25.23 8.43 9.91
C LYS A 96 -23.96 7.69 10.36
N GLY A 97 -22.96 7.67 9.49
CA GLY A 97 -21.65 7.12 9.81
C GLY A 97 -20.85 7.91 10.87
N PRO A 98 -19.80 7.29 11.42
CA PRO A 98 -18.88 7.89 12.39
C PRO A 98 -17.98 8.94 11.73
N VAL A 99 -17.31 9.75 12.56
CA VAL A 99 -16.17 10.55 12.11
C VAL A 99 -14.95 9.63 11.98
N ILE A 100 -14.20 9.78 10.89
CA ILE A 100 -13.00 8.96 10.64
C ILE A 100 -11.77 9.70 11.16
N ASP A 101 -11.55 9.64 12.46
CA ASP A 101 -10.44 10.31 13.15
C ASP A 101 -9.47 9.34 13.84
N GLY A 102 -9.78 8.05 13.86
CA GLY A 102 -8.97 6.99 14.44
C GLY A 102 -9.11 6.88 15.97
N VAL A 103 -9.96 7.70 16.60
CA VAL A 103 -10.21 7.67 18.05
C VAL A 103 -11.21 6.56 18.37
N GLY A 104 -12.20 6.32 17.49
CA GLY A 104 -13.13 5.21 17.61
C GLY A 104 -14.09 5.29 18.79
N LEU A 105 -14.40 6.50 19.28
CA LEU A 105 -15.29 6.73 20.43
C LEU A 105 -16.69 7.22 20.04
N ASP A 106 -16.99 7.37 18.74
CA ASP A 106 -18.33 7.72 18.27
C ASP A 106 -19.38 6.72 18.79
N GLU A 107 -20.48 7.24 19.35
CA GLU A 107 -21.55 6.42 19.93
C GLU A 107 -22.16 5.43 18.94
N VAL A 108 -22.12 5.75 17.64
CA VAL A 108 -22.65 4.89 16.57
C VAL A 108 -21.98 3.51 16.55
N TRP A 109 -20.73 3.39 17.01
CA TRP A 109 -20.05 2.10 17.09
C TRP A 109 -20.69 1.13 18.10
N SER A 110 -21.49 1.63 19.05
CA SER A 110 -22.13 0.80 20.10
C SER A 110 -23.23 -0.12 19.56
N VAL A 111 -23.77 0.17 18.36
CA VAL A 111 -24.78 -0.69 17.72
C VAL A 111 -24.16 -1.92 17.05
N ALA A 112 -22.87 -1.85 16.72
CA ALA A 112 -22.16 -2.93 16.06
C ALA A 112 -21.64 -3.96 17.07
N THR A 113 -21.80 -5.24 16.75
CA THR A 113 -21.23 -6.31 17.56
C THR A 113 -19.75 -6.53 17.16
N PRO A 114 -18.80 -6.35 18.09
CA PRO A 114 -17.39 -6.60 17.79
C PRO A 114 -17.11 -8.09 17.61
N ILE A 115 -16.26 -8.42 16.64
CA ILE A 115 -15.65 -9.75 16.51
C ILE A 115 -14.20 -9.74 16.98
N GLN A 116 -13.69 -10.90 17.36
CA GLN A 116 -12.28 -11.09 17.66
C GLN A 116 -11.64 -12.09 16.69
N THR A 117 -10.47 -11.74 16.17
CA THR A 117 -9.62 -12.59 15.32
C THR A 117 -8.16 -12.46 15.78
N LEU A 118 -7.24 -13.18 15.13
CA LEU A 118 -5.80 -13.10 15.41
C LEU A 118 -5.04 -12.70 14.15
N ASP A 119 -3.94 -11.97 14.33
CA ASP A 119 -2.98 -11.72 13.26
C ASP A 119 -2.24 -13.01 12.95
N TYR A 120 -2.04 -13.32 11.68
CA TYR A 120 -1.34 -14.55 11.30
C TYR A 120 0.08 -14.60 11.85
N SER A 121 0.85 -13.52 11.68
CA SER A 121 2.29 -13.54 11.94
C SER A 121 2.64 -13.41 13.41
N SER A 122 1.88 -12.60 14.16
CA SER A 122 2.17 -12.29 15.57
C SER A 122 1.22 -12.97 16.55
N GLN A 123 0.08 -13.51 16.08
CA GLN A 123 -1.00 -14.03 16.91
C GLN A 123 -1.59 -12.98 17.88
N ARG A 124 -1.32 -11.69 17.66
CA ARG A 124 -1.93 -10.62 18.46
C ARG A 124 -3.44 -10.59 18.21
N PRO A 125 -4.26 -10.35 19.26
CA PRO A 125 -5.69 -10.26 19.10
C PRO A 125 -6.07 -8.96 18.38
N LEU A 126 -7.00 -9.06 17.44
CA LEU A 126 -7.64 -7.91 16.81
C LEU A 126 -9.12 -7.91 17.13
N THR A 127 -9.66 -6.72 17.36
CA THR A 127 -11.11 -6.50 17.48
C THR A 127 -11.58 -5.70 16.27
N LEU A 128 -12.64 -6.16 15.60
CA LEU A 128 -13.22 -5.48 14.43
C LEU A 128 -14.70 -5.19 14.66
N THR A 129 -15.16 -4.02 14.23
CA THR A 129 -16.57 -3.64 14.13
C THR A 129 -16.84 -3.03 12.75
N ALA A 130 -18.04 -3.22 12.21
CA ALA A 130 -18.46 -2.63 10.95
C ALA A 130 -19.90 -2.11 11.02
N ILE A 131 -20.15 -1.03 10.29
CA ILE A 131 -21.47 -0.42 10.07
C ILE A 131 -21.55 0.15 8.65
N HIS A 132 -22.74 0.42 8.15
CA HIS A 132 -22.94 1.10 6.86
C HIS A 132 -24.12 2.07 6.90
N ASP A 133 -24.11 3.10 6.06
CA ASP A 133 -25.20 4.08 5.94
C ASP A 133 -25.94 3.97 4.59
N ASN A 134 -25.90 2.79 3.97
CA ASN A 134 -26.34 2.49 2.59
C ASN A 134 -25.57 3.18 1.46
N ALA A 135 -24.71 4.15 1.75
CA ALA A 135 -23.82 4.75 0.75
C ALA A 135 -22.37 4.27 0.96
N ARG A 136 -21.96 4.14 2.21
CA ARG A 136 -20.60 3.83 2.65
C ARG A 136 -20.61 2.67 3.62
N ILE A 137 -19.52 1.92 3.60
CA ILE A 137 -19.14 1.00 4.66
C ILE A 137 -18.08 1.66 5.53
N TYR A 138 -18.15 1.35 6.81
CA TYR A 138 -17.25 1.81 7.85
C TYR A 138 -16.69 0.61 8.59
N ILE A 139 -15.39 0.59 8.80
CA ILE A 139 -14.73 -0.46 9.57
C ILE A 139 -13.83 0.18 10.61
N ARG A 140 -13.94 -0.30 11.85
CA ARG A 140 -13.02 0.03 12.94
C ARG A 140 -12.28 -1.21 13.37
N VAL A 141 -10.98 -1.07 13.59
CA VAL A 141 -10.09 -2.13 14.04
C VAL A 141 -9.28 -1.63 15.22
N SER A 142 -9.10 -2.47 16.23
CA SER A 142 -8.16 -2.19 17.32
C SER A 142 -7.28 -3.38 17.66
N TYR A 143 -6.00 -3.14 17.91
CA TYR A 143 -5.03 -4.18 18.30
C TYR A 143 -3.91 -3.60 19.19
N PRO A 144 -3.36 -4.39 20.13
CA PRO A 144 -2.25 -3.95 20.97
C PRO A 144 -0.97 -3.83 20.14
N ASP A 145 -0.15 -2.84 20.47
CA ASP A 145 1.17 -2.58 19.87
C ASP A 145 2.05 -1.79 20.85
N GLN A 146 3.31 -2.17 21.06
CA GLN A 146 4.12 -1.55 22.11
C GLN A 146 4.54 -0.12 21.76
N ALA A 147 4.62 0.23 20.48
CA ALA A 147 4.97 1.58 20.04
C ALA A 147 4.37 1.90 18.67
N PRO A 148 4.04 3.17 18.38
CA PRO A 148 3.65 3.55 17.04
C PRO A 148 4.91 3.63 16.16
N SER A 149 5.13 2.64 15.31
CA SER A 149 6.22 2.67 14.32
C SER A 149 5.79 3.59 13.17
N LEU A 150 6.16 4.88 13.25
CA LEU A 150 5.66 5.94 12.38
C LEU A 150 6.61 6.31 11.22
N THR A 151 7.70 5.56 11.01
CA THR A 151 8.69 5.86 9.96
C THR A 151 8.92 4.67 9.05
N HIS A 152 9.28 4.92 7.80
CA HIS A 152 9.53 3.86 6.82
C HIS A 152 10.73 4.20 5.94
N LYS A 153 11.76 3.36 5.99
CA LYS A 153 12.92 3.44 5.09
C LYS A 153 13.55 4.84 5.07
N SER A 154 13.68 5.43 6.25
CA SER A 154 14.24 6.77 6.44
C SER A 154 15.63 6.87 5.82
N TRP A 155 16.03 8.06 5.40
CA TRP A 155 17.39 8.28 4.88
C TRP A 155 18.38 8.43 6.01
N HIS A 156 19.52 7.74 5.93
CA HIS A 156 20.61 7.77 6.89
C HIS A 156 21.86 8.32 6.19
N TRP A 157 22.44 9.40 6.70
CA TRP A 157 23.66 9.95 6.12
C TRP A 157 24.84 9.01 6.37
N ASN A 158 25.53 8.59 5.30
CA ASN A 158 26.80 7.89 5.41
C ASN A 158 27.94 8.92 5.27
N GLU A 159 28.56 9.29 6.40
CA GLU A 159 29.67 10.25 6.41
C GLU A 159 30.86 9.80 5.56
N SER A 160 31.18 8.50 5.59
CA SER A 160 32.35 7.95 4.89
C SER A 160 32.22 7.99 3.37
N GLU A 161 30.99 7.86 2.87
CA GLU A 161 30.71 7.83 1.43
C GLU A 161 30.05 9.11 0.92
N SER A 162 29.69 10.03 1.82
CA SER A 162 29.06 11.32 1.52
C SER A 162 27.76 11.21 0.71
N TYR A 163 26.91 10.22 1.01
CA TYR A 163 25.55 10.12 0.47
C TYR A 163 24.58 9.46 1.47
N TYR A 164 23.27 9.57 1.20
CA TYR A 164 22.23 8.95 2.03
C TYR A 164 21.98 7.48 1.65
N THR A 165 22.01 6.59 2.62
CA THR A 165 21.59 5.19 2.50
C THR A 165 20.18 5.00 3.07
N GLN A 166 19.51 3.92 2.68
CA GLN A 166 18.18 3.59 3.17
C GLN A 166 18.26 2.91 4.54
N GLY A 167 17.52 3.44 5.50
CA GLY A 167 17.30 2.85 6.81
C GLY A 167 16.49 1.56 6.79
N MET A 168 16.61 0.82 7.88
CA MET A 168 15.90 -0.42 8.12
C MET A 168 14.62 -0.23 8.95
N ASP A 169 14.27 1.00 9.28
CA ASP A 169 13.01 1.32 9.95
C ASP A 169 11.82 0.96 9.06
N ARG A 170 10.81 0.35 9.68
CA ARG A 170 9.56 -0.07 9.08
C ARG A 170 8.42 0.45 9.95
N GLU A 171 7.34 0.80 9.26
CA GLU A 171 6.15 1.38 9.87
C GLU A 171 5.17 0.28 10.28
N ASP A 172 4.25 0.61 11.18
CA ASP A 172 3.11 -0.25 11.47
C ASP A 172 2.14 -0.22 10.29
N MET A 173 1.44 -1.33 10.13
CA MET A 173 0.62 -1.60 8.96
C MET A 173 -0.67 -2.29 9.34
N PHE A 174 -1.66 -2.15 8.48
CA PHE A 174 -2.84 -2.97 8.55
C PHE A 174 -3.41 -3.20 7.15
N VAL A 175 -3.76 -4.45 6.88
CA VAL A 175 -4.27 -4.87 5.58
C VAL A 175 -5.63 -5.52 5.78
N ILE A 176 -6.61 -5.09 5.00
CA ILE A 176 -7.83 -5.87 4.74
C ILE A 176 -7.73 -6.40 3.32
N LYS A 177 -7.88 -7.72 3.19
CA LYS A 177 -7.81 -8.42 1.91
C LYS A 177 -9.17 -9.02 1.60
N TRP A 178 -9.85 -8.45 0.61
CA TRP A 178 -11.17 -8.87 0.15
C TRP A 178 -11.05 -9.85 -1.01
N SER A 179 -11.83 -10.92 -1.00
CA SER A 179 -11.98 -11.78 -2.17
C SER A 179 -12.75 -11.06 -3.27
N MET A 180 -12.19 -11.00 -4.49
CA MET A 180 -12.93 -10.57 -5.68
C MET A 180 -13.59 -11.75 -6.43
N GLN A 181 -13.54 -12.96 -5.86
CA GLN A 181 -13.99 -14.19 -6.51
C GLN A 181 -15.03 -14.95 -5.68
N GLY A 182 -15.70 -14.24 -4.77
CA GLY A 182 -16.75 -14.79 -3.93
C GLY A 182 -16.22 -15.55 -2.70
N LEU A 183 -17.11 -16.29 -2.06
CA LEU A 183 -16.86 -16.85 -0.73
C LEU A 183 -15.88 -18.02 -0.77
N ASP A 184 -15.79 -18.82 -1.82
CA ASP A 184 -14.96 -20.05 -1.81
C ASP A 184 -13.49 -19.81 -2.21
N ALA A 185 -13.08 -18.55 -2.38
CA ALA A 185 -11.75 -18.21 -2.86
C ALA A 185 -10.65 -18.53 -1.83
N PRO A 186 -9.52 -19.13 -2.24
CA PRO A 186 -8.38 -19.46 -1.38
C PRO A 186 -7.46 -18.24 -1.21
N ILE A 187 -7.93 -17.20 -0.51
CA ILE A 187 -7.23 -15.90 -0.43
C ILE A 187 -5.97 -15.91 0.45
N ALA A 188 -5.57 -17.04 1.03
CA ALA A 188 -4.34 -17.15 1.79
C ALA A 188 -3.12 -17.24 0.86
N LEU A 189 -2.06 -16.49 1.18
CA LEU A 189 -0.83 -16.53 0.39
C LEU A 189 -0.04 -17.82 0.62
N ARG A 190 -0.10 -18.40 1.83
CA ARG A 190 0.59 -19.65 2.17
C ARG A 190 0.16 -20.87 1.36
N ASP A 191 -1.01 -20.82 0.73
CA ASP A 191 -1.53 -21.91 -0.11
C ASP A 191 -1.09 -21.75 -1.57
N ALA A 192 -0.58 -20.55 -1.93
CA ALA A 192 -0.13 -20.17 -3.26
C ALA A 192 -1.13 -20.49 -4.39
N GLN A 193 -2.43 -20.49 -4.06
CA GLN A 193 -3.49 -20.76 -5.03
C GLN A 193 -3.83 -19.51 -5.83
N PRO A 194 -4.16 -19.62 -7.12
CA PRO A 194 -4.54 -18.46 -7.92
C PRO A 194 -5.79 -17.78 -7.38
N HIS A 195 -5.72 -16.46 -7.21
CA HIS A 195 -6.86 -15.66 -6.81
C HIS A 195 -6.64 -14.17 -7.08
N VAL A 196 -7.73 -13.41 -7.05
CA VAL A 196 -7.72 -11.95 -7.14
C VAL A 196 -8.36 -11.37 -5.89
N ALA A 197 -7.73 -10.33 -5.34
CA ALA A 197 -8.20 -9.66 -4.13
C ALA A 197 -8.06 -8.14 -4.23
N ASP A 198 -9.07 -7.44 -3.69
CA ASP A 198 -9.07 -6.01 -3.41
C ASP A 198 -8.42 -5.81 -2.03
N ILE A 199 -7.52 -4.83 -1.89
CA ILE A 199 -6.58 -4.68 -0.79
C ILE A 199 -6.64 -3.27 -0.24
N TRP A 200 -7.21 -3.13 0.94
CA TRP A 200 -7.21 -1.88 1.69
C TRP A 200 -6.03 -1.86 2.62
N PHE A 201 -5.11 -0.91 2.41
CA PHE A 201 -3.79 -0.98 3.02
C PHE A 201 -3.40 0.31 3.75
N TRP A 202 -3.64 0.31 5.06
CA TRP A 202 -3.18 1.33 5.99
C TRP A 202 -1.69 1.22 6.30
N LYS A 203 -1.03 2.38 6.39
CA LYS A 203 0.41 2.52 6.61
C LYS A 203 0.66 3.71 7.53
N ALA A 204 1.24 3.47 8.70
CA ALA A 204 1.35 4.48 9.76
C ALA A 204 2.15 5.72 9.35
N CYS A 205 3.18 5.57 8.52
CA CYS A 205 4.00 6.65 7.96
C CYS A 205 3.41 7.16 6.64
N ARG A 206 3.05 6.26 5.72
CA ARG A 206 2.80 6.62 4.32
C ARG A 206 1.38 7.03 3.98
N THR A 207 0.37 6.59 4.72
CA THR A 207 -1.04 6.90 4.34
C THR A 207 -1.81 7.51 5.50
N ASN A 208 -1.50 7.12 6.73
CA ASN A 208 -2.16 7.63 7.92
C ASN A 208 -2.09 9.16 8.10
N PRO A 209 -0.95 9.84 7.84
CA PRO A 209 -0.87 11.28 8.04
C PRO A 209 -1.86 12.04 7.14
N GLY A 210 -1.95 11.62 5.86
CA GLY A 210 -2.88 12.18 4.88
C GLY A 210 -4.35 11.79 5.04
N GLY A 211 -4.69 10.88 5.97
CA GLY A 211 -6.08 10.48 6.21
C GLY A 211 -6.65 9.51 5.17
N TYR A 212 -5.79 8.68 4.56
CA TYR A 212 -6.19 7.67 3.58
C TYR A 212 -5.64 6.29 3.93
N TRP A 213 -6.27 5.27 3.37
CA TRP A 213 -5.65 3.96 3.18
C TRP A 213 -5.32 3.82 1.70
N ASP A 214 -4.28 3.07 1.38
CA ASP A 214 -3.93 2.84 -0.01
C ASP A 214 -4.85 1.76 -0.59
N ASP A 215 -5.46 2.06 -1.75
CA ASP A 215 -6.25 1.09 -2.51
C ASP A 215 -5.38 0.36 -3.54
N LYS A 216 -5.52 -0.96 -3.58
CA LYS A 216 -4.67 -1.85 -4.37
C LYS A 216 -5.41 -3.13 -4.74
N ARG A 217 -4.80 -3.84 -5.69
CA ARG A 217 -5.13 -5.22 -6.02
C ARG A 217 -3.98 -6.18 -5.80
N HIS A 218 -4.28 -7.36 -5.27
CA HIS A 218 -3.41 -8.53 -5.33
C HIS A 218 -3.92 -9.50 -6.39
N GLU A 219 -2.99 -10.06 -7.15
CA GLU A 219 -3.24 -11.15 -8.09
C GLU A 219 -2.22 -12.24 -7.83
N VAL A 220 -2.69 -13.45 -7.52
CA VAL A 220 -1.85 -14.64 -7.45
C VAL A 220 -2.09 -15.46 -8.70
N THR A 221 -1.02 -15.78 -9.42
CA THR A 221 -1.05 -16.54 -10.68
C THR A 221 -0.24 -17.84 -10.57
N THR A 222 -0.49 -18.80 -11.45
CA THR A 222 0.33 -20.03 -11.57
C THR A 222 1.62 -19.80 -12.33
N GLU A 223 1.67 -18.76 -13.17
CA GLU A 223 2.81 -18.42 -14.01
C GLU A 223 3.47 -17.13 -13.53
N SER A 224 4.79 -17.10 -13.63
CA SER A 224 5.57 -15.90 -13.34
C SER A 224 5.26 -14.82 -14.37
N VAL A 225 4.99 -13.61 -13.88
CA VAL A 225 4.87 -12.41 -14.72
C VAL A 225 5.78 -11.31 -14.20
N GLU A 226 5.94 -10.24 -14.98
CA GLU A 226 6.79 -9.10 -14.62
C GLU A 226 6.41 -8.55 -13.23
N LYS A 227 7.42 -8.35 -12.37
CA LYS A 227 7.29 -7.82 -11.00
C LYS A 227 6.47 -8.71 -10.05
N SER A 228 6.12 -9.93 -10.45
CA SER A 228 5.54 -10.90 -9.54
C SER A 228 6.60 -11.44 -8.57
N LEU A 229 6.14 -11.82 -7.37
CA LEU A 229 6.95 -12.43 -6.34
C LEU A 229 6.55 -13.90 -6.20
N GLU A 230 7.53 -14.79 -6.28
CA GLU A 230 7.31 -16.22 -6.08
C GLU A 230 6.84 -16.52 -4.65
N LEU A 231 5.74 -17.25 -4.54
CA LEU A 231 5.18 -17.82 -3.32
C LEU A 231 5.45 -19.32 -3.31
N LYS A 232 6.00 -19.84 -2.22
CA LYS A 232 6.20 -21.28 -2.01
C LYS A 232 5.33 -21.76 -0.86
N ALA A 233 4.32 -22.56 -1.18
CA ALA A 233 3.49 -23.21 -0.18
C ALA A 233 4.23 -24.40 0.46
N PRO A 234 3.93 -24.76 1.72
CA PRO A 234 4.55 -25.91 2.39
C PRO A 234 4.31 -27.25 1.69
N ASN A 235 3.20 -27.38 0.95
CA ASN A 235 2.86 -28.58 0.16
C ASN A 235 3.61 -28.66 -1.19
N GLY A 236 4.50 -27.69 -1.49
CA GLY A 236 5.25 -27.61 -2.74
C GLY A 236 4.53 -26.87 -3.88
N THR A 237 3.30 -26.40 -3.69
CA THR A 237 2.63 -25.53 -4.66
C THR A 237 3.41 -24.22 -4.79
N VAL A 238 3.61 -23.78 -6.04
CA VAL A 238 4.23 -22.50 -6.37
C VAL A 238 3.20 -21.61 -7.04
N GLY A 239 3.14 -20.36 -6.61
CA GLY A 239 2.33 -19.30 -7.21
C GLY A 239 3.14 -18.01 -7.29
N TYR A 240 2.59 -16.99 -7.93
CA TYR A 240 3.29 -15.73 -8.16
C TYR A 240 2.38 -14.55 -7.80
N LEU A 241 2.75 -13.79 -6.77
CA LEU A 241 2.01 -12.64 -6.27
C LEU A 241 2.40 -11.37 -7.01
N ARG A 242 1.42 -10.72 -7.64
CA ARG A 242 1.51 -9.34 -8.09
C ARG A 242 0.81 -8.43 -7.09
N ARG A 243 1.42 -7.27 -6.83
CA ARG A 243 0.84 -6.21 -6.00
C ARG A 243 0.72 -4.98 -6.86
N ILE A 244 -0.51 -4.67 -7.25
CA ILE A 244 -0.84 -3.68 -8.26
C ILE A 244 -1.52 -2.52 -7.54
N GLY A 245 -1.07 -1.30 -7.77
CA GLY A 245 -1.82 -0.13 -7.32
C GLY A 245 -2.99 0.10 -8.26
N ASP A 246 -4.12 0.50 -7.70
CA ASP A 246 -5.31 0.82 -8.49
C ASP A 246 -5.11 2.09 -9.29
N GLN A 247 -6.11 2.49 -10.08
CA GLN A 247 -5.97 3.68 -10.91
C GLN A 247 -5.70 4.94 -10.07
N GLY A 248 -4.70 5.72 -10.50
CA GLY A 248 -4.33 7.00 -9.91
C GLY A 248 -3.07 6.98 -9.03
N LYS A 249 -2.89 8.05 -8.25
CA LYS A 249 -1.69 8.29 -7.43
C LYS A 249 -1.93 7.88 -5.98
N GLN A 250 -0.88 7.41 -5.31
CA GLN A 250 -0.91 7.13 -3.87
C GLN A 250 -0.92 8.41 -3.01
N ALA A 251 -1.26 8.23 -1.73
CA ALA A 251 -1.29 9.28 -0.71
C ALA A 251 0.08 9.78 -0.22
N TYR A 252 1.16 9.45 -0.93
CA TYR A 252 2.53 9.84 -0.55
C TYR A 252 3.46 10.02 -1.75
N ALA A 253 4.48 10.86 -1.56
CA ALA A 253 5.59 11.05 -2.48
C ALA A 253 6.92 10.74 -1.81
N GLU A 254 7.92 10.37 -2.61
CA GLU A 254 9.28 10.15 -2.12
C GLU A 254 10.09 11.46 -2.14
N LEU A 255 10.80 11.71 -1.06
CA LEU A 255 11.80 12.76 -0.93
C LEU A 255 13.18 12.17 -1.20
N PHE A 256 13.97 12.80 -2.05
CA PHE A 256 15.33 12.36 -2.39
C PHE A 256 16.33 13.47 -2.07
N PRO A 257 17.02 13.40 -0.91
CA PRO A 257 18.08 14.34 -0.58
C PRO A 257 19.33 14.06 -1.44
N SER A 258 19.94 15.12 -1.98
CA SER A 258 21.14 15.04 -2.82
C SER A 258 22.42 15.52 -2.12
N SER A 259 22.30 16.13 -0.95
CA SER A 259 23.42 16.64 -0.15
C SER A 259 23.06 16.54 1.33
N PHE A 260 24.06 16.56 2.20
CA PHE A 260 23.86 16.51 3.65
C PHE A 260 22.97 17.66 4.13
N ILE A 261 21.91 17.30 4.86
CA ILE A 261 21.02 18.24 5.56
C ILE A 261 21.05 17.92 7.05
N GLU A 262 20.70 16.68 7.40
CA GLU A 262 20.69 16.13 8.76
C GLU A 262 21.12 14.65 8.74
N PRO A 263 21.56 14.06 9.86
CA PRO A 263 21.93 12.64 9.91
C PRO A 263 20.80 11.69 9.50
N TYR A 264 19.55 12.07 9.79
CA TYR A 264 18.36 11.31 9.43
C TYR A 264 17.33 12.22 8.76
N LEU A 265 16.69 11.72 7.69
CA LEU A 265 15.60 12.41 7.02
C LEU A 265 14.43 11.46 6.74
N PRO A 266 13.18 11.95 6.74
CA PRO A 266 12.06 11.17 6.26
C PRO A 266 12.24 10.87 4.77
N ARG A 267 11.86 9.67 4.35
CA ARG A 267 11.83 9.32 2.92
C ARG A 267 10.51 9.71 2.25
N TYR A 268 9.42 9.79 3.00
CA TYR A 268 8.10 9.99 2.46
C TYR A 268 7.49 11.29 3.00
N THR A 269 6.74 11.97 2.14
CA THR A 269 5.86 13.08 2.49
C THR A 269 4.45 12.77 2.01
N GLU A 270 3.47 13.40 2.62
CA GLU A 270 2.07 13.35 2.20
C GLU A 270 1.91 13.85 0.76
N SER A 271 0.98 13.23 0.05
CA SER A 271 0.49 13.67 -1.26
C SER A 271 -1.00 13.37 -1.32
N MET A 272 -1.76 14.16 -2.08
CA MET A 272 -3.16 13.84 -2.32
C MET A 272 -3.26 12.62 -3.25
N PRO A 273 -3.92 11.52 -2.83
CA PRO A 273 -4.24 10.44 -3.75
C PRO A 273 -5.29 10.89 -4.76
N THR A 274 -5.43 10.16 -5.87
CA THR A 274 -6.40 10.49 -6.93
C THR A 274 -7.06 9.24 -7.47
N GLN A 275 -8.26 9.36 -8.05
CA GLN A 275 -9.00 8.26 -8.67
C GLN A 275 -9.27 7.12 -7.67
N SER A 276 -9.36 5.86 -8.13
CA SER A 276 -9.68 4.69 -7.27
C SER A 276 -8.76 4.60 -6.04
N ARG A 277 -7.46 4.91 -6.17
CA ARG A 277 -6.53 4.95 -5.01
C ARG A 277 -6.88 5.96 -3.90
N ALA A 278 -7.86 6.84 -4.12
CA ALA A 278 -8.35 7.80 -3.13
C ALA A 278 -9.67 7.39 -2.47
N ASP A 279 -10.24 6.23 -2.82
CA ASP A 279 -11.59 5.86 -2.41
C ASP A 279 -11.71 5.55 -0.92
N ILE A 280 -10.62 5.08 -0.31
CA ILE A 280 -10.59 4.71 1.11
C ILE A 280 -10.02 5.85 1.95
N GLN A 281 -10.92 6.56 2.62
CA GLN A 281 -10.54 7.50 3.67
C GLN A 281 -10.31 6.72 4.96
N GLY A 282 -9.28 7.07 5.71
CA GLY A 282 -9.01 6.36 6.95
C GLY A 282 -7.93 6.96 7.81
N LYS A 283 -8.07 6.75 9.11
CA LYS A 283 -7.19 7.31 10.13
C LYS A 283 -6.93 6.29 11.22
N GLY A 284 -5.75 6.36 11.79
CA GLY A 284 -5.30 5.53 12.89
C GLY A 284 -4.68 6.40 13.97
N VAL A 285 -5.03 6.12 15.22
CA VAL A 285 -4.42 6.71 16.41
C VAL A 285 -3.85 5.60 17.28
N TRP A 286 -2.59 5.76 17.67
CA TRP A 286 -1.99 4.94 18.71
C TRP A 286 -2.09 5.68 20.03
N LEU A 287 -2.72 5.05 21.02
CA LEU A 287 -2.88 5.60 22.35
C LEU A 287 -2.87 4.46 23.37
N ASN A 288 -2.10 4.63 24.45
CA ASN A 288 -2.03 3.68 25.56
C ASN A 288 -1.71 2.22 25.14
N GLY A 289 -0.75 2.03 24.22
CA GLY A 289 -0.31 0.68 23.81
C GLY A 289 -1.25 -0.01 22.82
N GLN A 290 -2.13 0.73 22.16
CA GLN A 290 -3.09 0.19 21.21
C GLN A 290 -3.23 1.11 20.01
N TRP A 291 -3.26 0.52 18.82
CA TRP A 291 -3.78 1.16 17.62
C TRP A 291 -5.30 1.04 17.59
N THR A 292 -5.97 2.15 17.29
CA THR A 292 -7.35 2.18 16.81
C THR A 292 -7.33 2.76 15.40
N LEU A 293 -7.87 2.01 14.44
CA LEU A 293 -7.94 2.38 13.04
C LEU A 293 -9.40 2.46 12.62
N GLU A 294 -9.74 3.46 11.82
CA GLU A 294 -11.03 3.64 11.19
C GLU A 294 -10.85 3.88 9.70
N CYS A 295 -11.75 3.33 8.89
CA CYS A 295 -11.84 3.66 7.48
C CYS A 295 -13.28 3.71 7.00
N GLN A 296 -13.47 4.40 5.89
CA GLN A 296 -14.70 4.38 5.13
C GLN A 296 -14.41 4.28 3.63
N ARG A 297 -15.32 3.64 2.91
CA ARG A 297 -15.34 3.61 1.45
C ARG A 297 -16.78 3.60 0.97
N LEU A 298 -17.05 4.11 -0.23
CA LEU A 298 -18.35 3.88 -0.86
C LEU A 298 -18.61 2.37 -1.03
N LEU A 299 -19.86 1.94 -0.83
CA LEU A 299 -20.28 0.58 -1.16
C LEU A 299 -20.09 0.34 -2.67
N LYS A 300 -20.49 1.34 -3.47
CA LYS A 300 -20.32 1.39 -4.92
C LYS A 300 -19.35 2.48 -5.33
N THR A 301 -18.14 2.09 -5.70
CA THR A 301 -17.12 3.02 -6.22
C THR A 301 -17.27 3.22 -7.73
N GLY A 302 -17.75 2.19 -8.43
CA GLY A 302 -17.87 2.18 -9.89
C GLY A 302 -16.57 1.89 -10.63
N ASN A 303 -15.49 1.54 -9.92
CA ASN A 303 -14.23 1.12 -10.55
C ASN A 303 -14.14 -0.41 -10.63
N ASP A 304 -13.62 -0.92 -11.76
CA ASP A 304 -13.45 -2.37 -12.01
C ASP A 304 -12.27 -2.98 -11.24
N ASP A 305 -11.48 -2.13 -10.56
CA ASP A 305 -10.46 -2.50 -9.58
C ASP A 305 -10.94 -2.80 -8.19
N ASP A 306 -12.17 -2.43 -7.87
CA ASP A 306 -12.67 -2.56 -6.50
C ASP A 306 -13.73 -3.65 -6.41
N LEU A 307 -13.77 -4.34 -5.27
CA LEU A 307 -14.91 -5.17 -4.91
C LEU A 307 -16.12 -4.27 -4.66
N GLN A 308 -17.23 -4.49 -5.37
CA GLN A 308 -18.45 -3.70 -5.17
C GLN A 308 -19.35 -4.35 -4.10
N PHE A 309 -19.73 -3.59 -3.06
CA PHE A 309 -20.58 -4.07 -1.97
C PHE A 309 -22.06 -3.78 -2.22
N GLU A 310 -22.94 -4.64 -1.71
CA GLU A 310 -24.39 -4.50 -1.73
C GLU A 310 -24.95 -4.88 -0.36
N PRO A 311 -25.94 -4.14 0.17
CA PRO A 311 -26.74 -4.59 1.30
C PRO A 311 -27.41 -5.95 1.03
N GLY A 312 -27.52 -6.78 2.07
CA GLY A 312 -28.04 -8.14 2.01
C GLY A 312 -27.09 -9.18 1.41
N GLN A 313 -25.83 -8.83 1.12
CA GLN A 313 -24.83 -9.74 0.57
C GLN A 313 -23.71 -10.07 1.56
N GLN A 314 -22.92 -11.09 1.22
CA GLN A 314 -21.80 -11.57 2.03
C GLN A 314 -20.49 -11.53 1.25
N TYR A 315 -19.40 -11.21 1.94
CA TYR A 315 -18.08 -11.02 1.34
C TYR A 315 -16.98 -11.66 2.17
N LEU A 316 -16.16 -12.49 1.53
CA LEU A 316 -14.98 -13.10 2.16
C LEU A 316 -13.86 -12.05 2.27
N PHE A 317 -13.23 -11.99 3.43
CA PHE A 317 -12.02 -11.23 3.66
C PHE A 317 -11.09 -11.88 4.69
N GLY A 318 -9.89 -11.32 4.80
CA GLY A 318 -8.97 -11.57 5.90
C GLY A 318 -8.18 -10.32 6.23
N VAL A 319 -7.47 -10.34 7.35
CA VAL A 319 -6.72 -9.19 7.85
C VAL A 319 -5.31 -9.56 8.30
N ALA A 320 -4.40 -8.58 8.32
CA ALA A 320 -3.06 -8.72 8.88
C ALA A 320 -2.52 -7.38 9.39
N CYS A 321 -1.69 -7.42 10.45
CA CYS A 321 -0.92 -6.27 10.95
C CYS A 321 0.40 -6.06 10.21
N TYR A 322 0.73 -6.97 9.29
CA TYR A 322 1.93 -6.90 8.45
C TYR A 322 1.53 -7.03 6.99
N GLU A 323 2.34 -6.44 6.11
CA GLU A 323 2.11 -6.53 4.67
C GLU A 323 1.99 -7.99 4.21
N MET A 324 0.93 -8.29 3.44
CA MET A 324 0.73 -9.62 2.85
C MET A 324 1.57 -9.77 1.60
N ALA A 325 2.82 -10.18 1.76
CA ALA A 325 3.78 -10.29 0.65
C ALA A 325 4.55 -11.61 0.62
N GLY A 326 4.20 -12.61 1.43
CA GLY A 326 4.73 -13.98 1.31
C GLY A 326 6.24 -14.11 1.52
N THR A 327 6.86 -13.20 2.27
CA THR A 327 8.29 -13.29 2.60
C THR A 327 8.51 -13.74 4.04
N SER A 328 9.73 -14.20 4.34
CA SER A 328 10.16 -14.52 5.70
C SER A 328 10.52 -13.26 6.49
N ALA A 329 10.57 -13.40 7.82
CA ALA A 329 11.00 -12.35 8.72
C ALA A 329 12.43 -11.89 8.40
N ASN A 330 12.72 -10.61 8.63
CA ASN A 330 14.06 -10.06 8.48
C ASN A 330 14.49 -9.34 9.77
N PRO A 331 15.46 -9.87 10.53
CA PRO A 331 15.89 -9.32 11.81
C PRO A 331 16.61 -7.97 11.70
N GLU A 332 17.00 -7.53 10.50
CA GLU A 332 17.60 -6.21 10.32
C GLU A 332 16.55 -5.08 10.37
N TYR A 333 15.28 -5.40 10.11
CA TYR A 333 14.21 -4.41 10.14
C TYR A 333 13.80 -4.05 11.56
N SER A 334 13.42 -2.79 11.78
CA SER A 334 12.85 -2.36 13.08
C SER A 334 11.53 -3.10 13.41
N GLN A 335 10.88 -3.66 12.39
CA GLN A 335 9.75 -4.59 12.48
C GLN A 335 10.13 -5.90 11.76
N PRO A 336 10.64 -6.92 12.47
CA PRO A 336 11.13 -8.14 11.84
C PRO A 336 10.10 -8.89 11.00
N LEU A 337 8.82 -8.83 11.39
CA LEU A 337 7.68 -9.43 10.67
C LEU A 337 7.19 -8.61 9.48
N TYR A 338 7.83 -7.50 9.13
CA TYR A 338 7.48 -6.76 7.93
C TYR A 338 7.45 -7.70 6.71
N ARG A 339 6.31 -7.75 6.01
CA ARG A 339 6.01 -8.60 4.84
C ARG A 339 5.72 -10.08 5.10
N THR A 340 5.61 -10.51 6.36
CA THR A 340 5.23 -11.90 6.72
C THR A 340 3.72 -12.11 6.84
N GLY A 341 2.92 -11.07 6.62
CA GLY A 341 1.48 -11.09 6.83
C GLY A 341 0.77 -12.11 5.92
N ASP A 342 -0.32 -12.66 6.44
CA ASP A 342 -1.25 -13.52 5.71
C ASP A 342 -2.61 -13.49 6.42
N VAL A 343 -3.66 -14.05 5.81
CA VAL A 343 -4.96 -14.20 6.47
C VAL A 343 -4.89 -15.30 7.51
N PHE A 344 -5.37 -15.11 8.74
CA PHE A 344 -5.40 -16.18 9.74
C PHE A 344 -6.75 -16.90 9.75
N ASP A 345 -7.80 -16.21 10.19
CA ASP A 345 -9.17 -16.68 10.12
C ASP A 345 -9.79 -16.36 8.76
N ARG A 346 -10.87 -17.08 8.48
CA ARG A 346 -11.76 -16.82 7.37
C ARG A 346 -12.87 -15.88 7.85
N LEU A 347 -12.79 -14.62 7.45
CA LEU A 347 -13.75 -13.60 7.91
C LEU A 347 -14.81 -13.38 6.83
N ILE A 348 -16.08 -13.35 7.21
CA ILE A 348 -17.21 -13.11 6.31
C ILE A 348 -17.89 -11.82 6.76
N LEU A 349 -17.84 -10.79 5.93
CA LEU A 349 -18.64 -9.59 6.13
C LEU A 349 -20.07 -9.88 5.71
N VAL A 350 -21.04 -9.59 6.57
CA VAL A 350 -22.47 -9.64 6.26
C VAL A 350 -23.00 -8.21 6.30
N ILE A 351 -23.45 -7.67 5.17
CA ILE A 351 -24.05 -6.33 5.10
C ILE A 351 -25.56 -6.50 5.25
N GLU A 352 -26.13 -5.91 6.30
CA GLU A 352 -27.53 -6.14 6.69
C GLU A 352 -28.56 -5.36 5.85
#